data_AF-A0A538M0T4-F1
#
_entry.id   AF-A0A538M0T4-F1
#
_cell.length_a   1.000
_cell.length_b   1.000
_cell.length_c   1.000
_cell.angle_alpha   90.00
_cell.angle_beta   90.00
_cell.angle_gamma   90.00
#
_symmetry.space_group_name_H-M   'P 1'
#
loop_
_entity.id
_entity.type
_entity.pdbx_description
1 polymer ?
#
loop_
_entity_poly.entity_id
_entity_poly.type
_entity_poly.pdbx_seq_one_letter_code
_entity_poly.pdbx_strand_id
1 'polypeptide(L)' 'MRPSRPVPSVGTHARIVHFGGGFESGVVLAVHDDGRRVQVRGEGGEVREFVLSPATARFVSADSAHGPRLELLGEL' A
#
# COMPACT_ATOMS: atom_id res chain seq x y z
N MET A 1 0.65 -20.14 -13.13
CA MET A 1 1.50 -19.20 -12.37
C MET A 1 0.61 -18.49 -11.36
N ARG A 2 0.88 -18.59 -10.06
CA ARG A 2 0.19 -17.72 -9.09
C ARG A 2 0.80 -16.33 -9.22
N PRO A 3 0.00 -15.24 -9.14
CA PRO A 3 0.57 -13.91 -9.00
C PRO A 3 1.54 -13.95 -7.81
N SER A 4 2.81 -13.59 -8.03
CA SER A 4 3.83 -13.59 -6.98
C SER A 4 3.61 -12.50 -5.93
N ARG A 5 2.61 -11.65 -6.13
CA ARG A 5 2.26 -10.53 -5.28
C ARG A 5 0.80 -10.62 -4.85
N PRO A 6 0.48 -10.35 -3.57
CA PRO A 6 -0.90 -10.19 -3.13
C PRO A 6 -1.62 -9.14 -3.98
N VAL A 7 -2.81 -9.48 -4.46
CA VAL A 7 -3.71 -8.53 -5.11
C VAL A 7 -4.37 -7.70 -3.99
N PRO A 8 -4.36 -6.36 -4.05
CA PRO A 8 -5.01 -5.56 -3.02
C PRO A 8 -6.52 -5.76 -3.04
N SER A 9 -7.10 -5.99 -1.86
CA SER A 9 -8.54 -5.97 -1.64
C SER A 9 -8.87 -5.08 -0.43
N VAL A 10 -10.10 -4.58 -0.36
CA VAL A 10 -10.59 -3.89 0.84
C VAL A 10 -10.50 -4.82 2.04
N GLY A 11 -9.98 -4.32 3.16
CA GLY A 11 -9.72 -5.11 4.37
C GLY A 11 -8.35 -5.78 4.39
N THR A 12 -7.59 -5.80 3.28
CA THR A 12 -6.22 -6.32 3.27
C THR A 12 -5.35 -5.55 4.26
N HIS A 13 -4.66 -6.28 5.14
CA HIS A 13 -3.65 -5.71 6.01
C HIS A 13 -2.40 -5.33 5.23
N ALA A 14 -1.80 -4.20 5.60
CA ALA A 14 -0.62 -3.66 4.96
C ALA A 14 0.37 -3.08 5.99
N ARG A 15 1.61 -2.89 5.54
CA ARG A 15 2.61 -2.08 6.24
C ARG A 15 2.92 -0.84 5.43
N ILE A 16 2.89 0.31 6.10
CA ILE A 16 3.37 1.56 5.54
C ILE A 16 4.82 1.73 6.00
N VAL A 17 5.76 1.56 5.07
CA VAL A 17 7.20 1.63 5.32
C VAL A 17 7.68 3.07 5.13
N HIS A 18 8.22 3.66 6.18
CA HIS A 18 8.73 5.03 6.17
C HIS A 18 10.21 5.08 5.80
N PHE A 19 10.63 6.22 5.28
CA PHE A 19 12.05 6.52 5.11
C PHE A 19 12.72 6.56 6.49
N GLY A 20 13.82 5.82 6.68
CA GLY A 20 14.48 5.66 7.97
C GLY A 20 14.25 4.32 8.68
N GLY A 21 13.48 3.40 8.07
CA GLY A 21 13.42 1.98 8.48
C GLY A 21 12.28 1.61 9.42
N GLY A 22 11.48 2.58 9.88
CA GLY A 22 10.24 2.33 10.62
C GLY A 22 9.10 1.91 9.70
N PHE A 23 8.12 1.21 10.25
CA PHE A 23 6.84 0.95 9.59
C PHE A 23 5.69 1.13 10.57
N GLU A 24 4.53 1.48 10.04
CA GLU A 24 3.27 1.40 10.78
C GLU A 24 2.31 0.41 10.11
N SER A 25 1.36 -0.11 10.90
CA SER A 25 0.33 -0.99 10.38
C SER A 25 -0.76 -0.20 9.66
N GLY A 26 -1.36 -0.79 8.65
CA GLY A 26 -2.50 -0.20 7.95
C GLY A 26 -3.48 -1.22 7.42
N VAL A 27 -4.65 -0.72 7.03
CA VAL A 27 -5.70 -1.51 6.38
C VAL A 27 -6.17 -0.80 5.12
N VAL A 28 -6.29 -1.55 4.02
CA VAL A 28 -6.82 -1.04 2.76
C VAL A 28 -8.32 -0.74 2.93
N LEU A 29 -8.71 0.52 2.72
CA LEU A 29 -10.09 0.98 2.78
C LEU A 29 -10.77 0.97 1.41
N ALA A 30 -10.01 1.27 0.36
CA ALA A 30 -10.52 1.34 -1.00
C ALA A 30 -9.46 0.93 -2.01
N VAL A 31 -9.92 0.36 -3.12
CA VAL A 31 -9.10 -0.03 -4.27
C VAL A 31 -9.70 0.63 -5.51
N HIS A 32 -8.85 1.32 -6.26
CA HIS A 32 -9.19 2.06 -7.47
C HIS A 32 -8.28 1.66 -8.63
N ASP A 33 -8.61 2.12 -9.83
CA ASP A 33 -7.79 1.97 -11.04
C ASP A 33 -7.34 0.52 -11.29
N ASP A 34 -8.27 -0.44 -11.15
CA ASP A 34 -8.01 -1.88 -11.32
C ASP A 34 -6.86 -2.40 -10.42
N GLY A 35 -6.82 -1.93 -9.19
CA GLY A 35 -5.79 -2.32 -8.21
C GLY A 35 -4.50 -1.51 -8.29
N ARG A 36 -4.42 -0.49 -9.15
CA ARG A 36 -3.22 0.37 -9.26
C ARG A 36 -3.20 1.51 -8.25
N ARG A 37 -4.29 1.78 -7.56
CA ARG A 37 -4.39 2.84 -6.56
C ARG A 37 -5.18 2.33 -5.36
N VAL A 38 -4.69 2.62 -4.16
CA VAL A 38 -5.31 2.15 -2.92
C VAL A 38 -5.31 3.24 -1.86
N GLN A 39 -6.37 3.29 -1.07
CA GLN A 39 -6.45 4.10 0.14
C GLN A 39 -6.23 3.21 1.35
N VAL A 40 -5.37 3.64 2.26
CA VAL A 40 -4.99 2.88 3.45
C VAL A 40 -5.15 3.76 4.68
N ARG A 41 -5.81 3.23 5.71
CA ARG A 41 -5.85 3.85 7.03
C ARG A 41 -4.65 3.35 7.83
N GLY A 42 -3.79 4.28 8.26
CA GLY A 42 -2.67 4.01 9.15
C GLY A 42 -3.09 3.86 10.62
N GLU A 43 -2.12 3.67 11.50
CA GLU A 43 -2.35 3.42 12.93
C GLU A 43 -2.91 4.66 13.64
N GLY A 44 -2.48 5.86 13.23
CA GLY A 44 -2.99 7.14 13.75
C GLY A 44 -4.38 7.52 13.24
N GLY A 45 -4.99 6.69 12.38
CA GLY A 45 -6.31 6.93 11.81
C GLY A 45 -6.31 7.81 10.56
N GLU A 46 -5.16 8.36 10.17
CA GLU A 46 -5.01 9.07 8.91
C GLU A 46 -5.18 8.15 7.71
N VAL A 47 -5.81 8.68 6.66
CA VAL A 47 -5.99 7.97 5.39
C VAL A 47 -4.96 8.51 4.41
N ARG A 48 -4.16 7.61 3.86
CA ARG A 48 -3.16 7.93 2.84
C ARG A 48 -3.38 7.11 1.61
N GLU A 49 -2.93 7.65 0.49
CA GLU A 49 -3.11 7.04 -0.80
C GLU A 49 -1.79 6.57 -1.39
N PHE A 50 -1.83 5.39 -2.00
CA PHE A 50 -0.67 4.78 -2.63
C PHE A 50 -1.01 4.35 -4.06
N VAL A 51 -0.06 4.57 -4.96
CA VAL A 51 -0.15 4.21 -6.38
C VAL A 51 0.92 3.18 -6.73
N LEU A 52 0.56 2.22 -7.58
CA LEU A 52 1.47 1.22 -8.09
C LEU A 52 2.39 1.88 -9.11
N SER A 53 3.65 2.06 -8.73
CA SER A 53 4.71 2.54 -9.61
C SER A 53 5.01 1.50 -10.69
N PRO A 54 4.87 1.82 -11.99
CA PRO A 54 5.24 0.91 -13.07
C PRO A 54 6.75 0.62 -13.10
N ALA A 55 7.57 1.59 -12.71
CA ALA A 55 9.03 1.50 -12.77
C ALA A 55 9.61 0.52 -11.75
N THR A 56 9.00 0.44 -10.56
CA THR A 56 9.51 -0.40 -9.46
C THR A 56 8.60 -1.57 -9.15
N ALA A 57 7.41 -1.61 -9.77
CA ALA A 57 6.29 -2.43 -9.33
C ALA A 57 6.20 -2.34 -7.80
N ARG A 58 5.95 -1.17 -7.21
CA ARG A 58 5.73 -1.01 -5.76
C ARG A 58 4.68 0.05 -5.54
N PHE A 59 3.88 -0.10 -4.48
CA PHE A 59 3.00 0.96 -4.03
C PHE A 59 3.83 2.04 -3.34
N VAL A 60 3.76 3.26 -3.87
CA VAL A 60 4.42 4.45 -3.35
C VAL A 60 3.36 5.49 -3.02
N SER A 61 3.64 6.39 -2.07
CA SER A 61 2.73 7.50 -1.75
C SER A 61 2.35 8.29 -3.02
N ALA A 62 1.06 8.58 -3.17
CA ALA A 62 0.54 9.36 -4.29
C ALA A 62 1.08 10.80 -4.28
N ASP A 63 1.37 11.35 -3.10
CA ASP A 63 1.87 12.71 -2.92
C ASP A 63 3.37 12.84 -3.21
N SER A 64 4.14 11.76 -3.07
CA SER A 64 5.58 11.76 -3.31
C SER A 64 6.14 10.37 -3.59
N ALA A 65 6.82 10.21 -4.73
CA ALA A 65 7.53 8.99 -5.09
C ALA A 65 8.71 8.65 -4.15
N HIS A 66 9.22 9.65 -3.41
CA HIS A 66 10.23 9.46 -2.36
C HIS A 66 9.61 9.28 -0.96
N GLY A 67 8.28 9.33 -0.87
CA GLY A 67 7.52 9.16 0.36
C GLY A 67 7.44 7.70 0.84
N PRO A 68 6.56 7.43 1.81
CA PRO A 68 6.37 6.09 2.34
C PRO A 68 5.91 5.12 1.25
N ARG A 69 6.23 3.85 1.45
CA ARG A 69 5.85 2.74 0.56
C ARG A 69 4.85 1.85 1.25
N LEU A 70 4.04 1.16 0.46
CA LEU A 70 3.06 0.21 0.98
C LEU A 70 3.44 -1.23 0.62
N GLU A 71 3.43 -2.09 1.62
CA GLU A 71 3.60 -3.53 1.47
C GLU A 71 2.29 -4.23 1.89
N LEU A 72 1.69 -4.96 0.95
CA LEU A 72 0.50 -5.78 1.24
C LEU A 72 0.94 -7.07 1.92
N LEU A 73 0.28 -7.43 3.03
CA LEU A 73 0.63 -8.63 3.81
C LEU A 73 -0.08 -9.90 3.34
N GLY A 74 -1.02 -9.79 2.38
CA GLY A 74 -1.82 -10.91 1.89
C GLY A 74 -2.86 -11.40 2.91
N GLU A 75 -3.69 -12.36 2.49
CA GLU A 75 -4.49 -13.18 3.39
C GLU A 75 -3.65 -14.38 3.81
N LEU A 76 -3.58 -14.67 5.12
CA LEU A 76 -2.94 -15.87 5.68
C LEU A 76 -3.69 -17.14 5.27
#